data_AF-F7S8N7-F1
#
_entry.id   AF-F7S8N7-F1
#
_cell.length_a   1.000
_cell.length_b   1.000
_cell.length_c   1.000
_cell.angle_alpha   90.00
_cell.angle_beta   90.00
_cell.angle_gamma   90.00
#
_symmetry.space_group_name_H-M   'P 1'
#
loop_
_entity.id
_entity.type
_entity.pdbx_description
1 polymer ?
#
loop_
_entity_poly.entity_id
_entity_poly.type
_entity_poly.pdbx_seq_one_letter_code
_entity_poly.pdbx_strand_id
1 'polypeptide(L)'
;PPDHDQMKRLTRVSMGPCQARRCREQVALLMAIGAGLPAASIGLAGYRAPVRPLPLSALAAGGDDEAGWDVWFGILSQWVPYAAIGTEREDAWRAGSMHL
;
A
#
# COMPACT_ATOMS: atom_id res chain seq x y z
N PRO A 1 17.14 16.91 -11.80
CA PRO A 1 17.92 16.05 -10.88
C PRO A 1 17.83 14.58 -11.31
N PRO A 2 18.85 13.76 -11.06
CA PRO A 2 18.79 12.30 -11.24
C PRO A 2 17.57 11.70 -10.55
N ASP A 3 16.86 10.81 -11.24
CA ASP A 3 15.69 10.12 -10.71
C ASP A 3 16.05 8.70 -10.25
N HIS A 4 15.78 8.41 -8.98
CA HIS A 4 16.02 7.10 -8.39
C HIS A 4 15.14 6.02 -9.01
N ASP A 5 13.92 6.35 -9.44
CA ASP A 5 13.02 5.39 -10.09
C ASP A 5 13.51 5.00 -11.49
N GLN A 6 14.11 5.92 -12.23
CA GLN A 6 14.83 5.60 -13.47
C GLN A 6 16.00 4.66 -13.21
N MET A 7 16.85 4.94 -12.21
CA MET A 7 17.97 4.07 -11.86
C MET A 7 17.52 2.68 -11.44
N LYS A 8 16.43 2.58 -10.67
CA LYS A 8 15.79 1.32 -10.28
C LYS A 8 15.37 0.51 -11.51
N ARG A 9 14.74 1.13 -12.51
CA ARG A 9 14.28 0.45 -13.75
C ARG A 9 15.43 -0.02 -14.63
N LEU A 10 16.50 0.78 -14.75
CA LEU A 10 17.64 0.47 -15.62
C LEU A 10 18.58 -0.58 -15.02
N THR A 11 18.82 -0.50 -13.71
CA THR A 11 19.90 -1.27 -13.06
C THR A 11 19.39 -2.33 -12.08
N ARG A 12 18.08 -2.35 -11.78
CA ARG A 12 17.46 -3.15 -10.72
C ARG A 12 17.98 -2.84 -9.31
N VAL A 13 18.64 -1.70 -9.14
CA VAL A 13 19.07 -1.27 -7.82
C VAL A 13 17.87 -1.05 -6.92
N SER A 14 18.04 -1.28 -5.61
CA SER A 14 16.96 -1.20 -4.61
C SER A 14 15.83 -2.24 -4.77
N MET A 15 15.92 -3.20 -5.70
CA MET A 15 14.89 -4.24 -5.93
C MET A 15 15.23 -5.61 -5.32
N GLY A 16 16.33 -5.73 -4.59
CA GLY A 16 16.70 -6.99 -3.93
C GLY A 16 15.78 -7.36 -2.76
N PRO A 17 15.99 -8.51 -2.12
CA PRO A 17 15.16 -8.97 -0.99
C PRO A 17 15.18 -8.03 0.21
N CYS A 18 16.20 -7.18 0.32
CA CYS A 18 16.27 -6.14 1.34
C CYS A 18 15.44 -4.88 1.02
N GLN A 19 14.82 -4.79 -0.16
CA GLN A 19 13.95 -3.69 -0.61
C GLN A 19 14.51 -2.32 -0.24
N ALA A 20 15.69 -2.01 -0.80
CA ALA A 20 16.40 -0.74 -0.60
C ALA A 20 16.94 -0.47 0.83
N ARG A 21 16.70 -1.34 1.83
CA ARG A 21 17.13 -1.11 3.22
C ARG A 21 18.64 -0.94 3.40
N ARG A 22 19.43 -1.45 2.46
CA ARG A 22 20.91 -1.36 2.49
C ARG A 22 21.45 -0.36 1.51
N CYS A 23 20.92 -0.31 0.29
CA CYS A 23 21.52 0.43 -0.82
C CYS A 23 20.83 1.75 -1.19
N ARG A 24 19.66 2.07 -0.63
CA ARG A 24 18.87 3.26 -1.02
C ARG A 24 19.68 4.56 -0.96
N GLU A 25 20.28 4.84 0.19
CA GLU A 25 21.04 6.08 0.42
C GLU A 25 22.34 6.11 -0.38
N GLN A 26 23.05 4.98 -0.47
CA GLN A 26 24.27 4.86 -1.25
C GLN A 26 24.04 5.15 -2.73
N VAL A 27 22.91 4.69 -3.28
CA VAL A 27 22.55 4.97 -4.67
C VAL A 27 22.26 6.44 -4.88
N ALA A 28 21.56 7.09 -3.95
CA ALA A 28 21.34 8.53 -4.02
C ALA A 28 22.64 9.34 -3.91
N LEU A 29 23.57 8.91 -3.06
CA LEU A 29 24.91 9.51 -2.97
C LEU A 29 25.69 9.32 -4.27
N LEU A 30 25.65 8.14 -4.89
CA LEU A 30 26.30 7.89 -6.18
C LEU A 30 25.69 8.75 -7.29
N MET A 31 24.37 8.92 -7.30
CA MET A 31 23.70 9.83 -8.24
C MET A 31 24.10 11.30 -8.01
N ALA A 32 24.20 11.73 -6.75
CA ALA A 32 24.64 13.08 -6.38
C ALA A 32 26.06 13.35 -6.88
N ILE A 33 26.99 12.41 -6.63
CA ILE A 33 28.38 12.48 -7.09
C ILE A 33 28.43 12.57 -8.62
N GLY A 34 27.73 11.68 -9.32
CA GLY A 34 27.72 11.65 -10.78
C GLY A 34 27.11 12.89 -11.43
N ALA A 35 26.18 13.57 -10.75
CA ALA A 35 25.50 14.77 -11.25
C ALA A 35 26.11 16.09 -10.75
N GLY A 36 27.06 16.05 -9.82
CA GLY A 36 27.62 17.26 -9.19
C GLY A 36 26.60 18.06 -8.37
N LEU A 37 25.60 17.38 -7.79
CA LEU A 37 24.53 18.01 -7.03
C LEU A 37 24.64 17.69 -5.52
N PRO A 38 24.12 18.56 -4.63
CA PRO A 38 24.02 18.22 -3.20
C PRO A 38 23.17 16.96 -3.00
N ALA A 39 23.60 16.06 -2.10
CA ALA A 39 22.89 14.81 -1.81
C ALA A 39 21.40 15.04 -1.43
N ALA A 40 21.11 16.12 -0.70
CA ALA A 40 19.75 16.49 -0.30
C ALA A 40 18.81 16.82 -1.48
N SER A 41 19.35 17.08 -2.67
CA SER A 41 18.56 17.35 -3.88
C SER A 41 18.15 16.08 -4.65
N ILE A 42 18.70 14.93 -4.26
CA ILE A 42 18.42 13.64 -4.89
C ILE A 42 17.27 12.96 -4.14
N GLY A 43 16.17 12.73 -4.84
CA GLY A 43 15.02 12.00 -4.30
C GLY A 43 15.40 10.55 -3.98
N LEU A 44 14.86 10.03 -2.87
CA LEU A 44 15.04 8.63 -2.49
C LEU A 44 13.85 7.79 -2.93
N ALA A 45 14.09 6.54 -3.34
CA ALA A 45 13.05 5.58 -3.68
C ALA A 45 12.04 5.42 -2.53
N GLY A 46 10.75 5.34 -2.85
CA GLY A 46 9.70 5.19 -1.85
C GLY A 46 9.67 3.80 -1.18
N TYR A 47 9.15 3.73 0.04
CA TYR A 47 8.82 2.46 0.69
C TYR A 47 7.46 1.96 0.22
N ARG A 48 7.31 0.63 0.12
CA ARG A 48 6.03 -0.03 -0.22
C ARG A 48 5.87 -1.26 0.65
N ALA A 49 4.63 -1.56 1.02
CA ALA A 49 4.32 -2.81 1.71
C ALA A 49 4.50 -4.00 0.74
N PRO A 50 4.91 -5.19 1.26
CA PRO A 50 5.35 -5.43 2.64
C PRO A 50 6.81 -5.00 2.88
N VAL A 51 7.10 -4.39 4.04
CA VAL A 51 8.43 -3.85 4.39
C VAL A 51 9.49 -4.96 4.57
N ARG A 52 9.05 -6.16 4.97
CA ARG A 52 9.86 -7.38 4.99
C ARG A 52 9.19 -8.42 4.10
N PRO A 53 9.95 -9.32 3.44
CA PRO A 53 9.35 -10.44 2.74
C PRO A 53 8.42 -11.23 3.66
N LEU A 54 7.20 -11.47 3.19
CA LEU A 54 6.17 -12.24 3.89
C LEU A 54 5.89 -13.51 3.06
N PRO A 55 5.82 -14.71 3.67
CA PRO A 55 5.47 -15.92 2.95
C PRO A 55 4.02 -15.84 2.44
N LEU A 56 3.78 -16.36 1.24
CA LEU A 56 2.42 -16.37 0.65
C LEU A 56 1.42 -17.14 1.51
N SER A 57 1.86 -18.17 2.24
CA SER A 57 0.99 -18.92 3.16
C SER A 57 0.42 -18.05 4.29
N ALA A 58 1.15 -17.02 4.74
CA ALA A 58 0.64 -16.09 5.74
C ALA A 58 -0.46 -15.17 5.17
N LEU A 59 -0.47 -14.94 3.86
CA LEU A 59 -1.57 -14.24 3.17
C LEU A 59 -2.74 -15.17 2.85
N ALA A 60 -2.49 -16.48 2.77
CA ALA A 60 -3.49 -17.50 2.45
C ALA A 60 -4.22 -18.05 3.69
N ALA A 61 -3.78 -17.72 4.90
CA ALA A 61 -4.51 -18.02 6.12
C ALA A 61 -5.89 -17.34 6.01
N GLY A 62 -6.93 -18.16 5.83
CA GLY A 62 -8.28 -17.66 5.52
C GLY A 62 -8.87 -16.90 6.70
N GLY A 63 -9.40 -15.71 6.38
CA GLY A 63 -10.28 -14.89 7.23
C GLY A 63 -9.64 -14.41 8.51
N ASP A 64 -9.53 -13.08 8.67
CA ASP A 64 -9.59 -12.56 10.04
C ASP A 64 -10.85 -13.12 10.71
N ASP A 65 -10.79 -13.38 12.02
CA ASP A 65 -12.01 -13.67 12.78
C ASP A 65 -12.94 -12.46 12.60
N GLU A 66 -14.01 -12.62 11.81
CA GLU A 66 -14.90 -11.52 11.43
C GLU A 66 -15.71 -11.00 12.64
N ALA A 67 -15.63 -11.70 13.77
CA ALA A 67 -16.17 -11.26 15.05
C ALA A 67 -15.58 -9.88 15.45
N GLY A 68 -16.42 -8.84 15.42
CA GLY A 68 -16.02 -7.47 15.78
C GLY A 68 -15.75 -6.55 14.57
N TRP A 69 -15.86 -7.04 13.34
CA TRP A 69 -15.78 -6.19 12.14
C TRP A 69 -16.91 -5.17 12.05
N ASP A 70 -18.05 -5.46 12.68
CA ASP A 70 -19.17 -4.53 12.90
C ASP A 70 -18.74 -3.28 13.66
N VAL A 71 -17.66 -3.31 14.44
CA VAL A 71 -17.13 -2.12 15.15
C VAL A 71 -16.28 -1.24 14.21
N TRP A 72 -15.56 -1.84 13.26
CA TRP A 72 -14.66 -1.13 12.33
C TRP A 72 -15.36 -0.66 11.06
N PHE A 73 -16.35 -1.43 10.58
CA PHE A 73 -17.14 -1.15 9.38
C PHE A 73 -18.62 -0.89 9.68
N GLY A 74 -18.95 -0.62 10.96
CA GLY A 74 -20.32 -0.41 11.50
C GLY A 74 -21.10 0.80 10.99
N ILE A 75 -20.77 1.31 9.81
CA ILE A 75 -21.63 2.26 9.11
C ILE A 75 -22.73 1.44 8.47
N LEU A 76 -23.91 1.41 9.11
CA LEU A 76 -25.09 0.65 8.66
C LEU A 76 -25.48 0.90 7.19
N SER A 77 -25.09 2.06 6.64
CA SER A 77 -25.36 2.43 5.25
C SER A 77 -24.21 2.14 4.28
N GLN A 78 -23.08 1.57 4.71
CA GLN A 78 -21.89 1.42 3.86
C GLN A 78 -22.14 0.57 2.61
N TRP A 79 -23.06 -0.38 2.72
CA TRP A 79 -23.45 -1.29 1.65
C TRP A 79 -24.70 -0.83 0.88
N VAL A 80 -25.30 0.29 1.28
CA VAL A 80 -26.47 0.86 0.62
C VAL A 80 -26.00 1.68 -0.59
N PRO A 81 -26.42 1.34 -1.83
CA PRO A 81 -26.11 2.16 -2.99
C PRO A 81 -26.58 3.60 -2.78
N TYR A 82 -25.78 4.59 -3.22
CA TYR A 82 -26.08 6.01 -2.98
C TYR A 82 -27.51 6.42 -3.38
N ALA A 83 -28.01 5.88 -4.50
CA ALA A 83 -29.36 6.16 -5.01
C ALA A 83 -30.50 5.62 -4.13
N ALA A 84 -30.20 4.75 -3.16
CA ALA A 84 -31.17 4.15 -2.27
C ALA A 84 -31.19 4.79 -0.86
N ILE A 85 -30.20 5.62 -0.51
CA ILE A 85 -30.11 6.27 0.82
C ILE A 85 -31.29 7.23 1.01
N GLY A 86 -31.97 7.13 2.16
CA GLY A 86 -33.15 7.92 2.52
C GLY A 86 -34.45 7.46 1.86
N THR A 87 -34.47 6.30 1.20
CA THR A 87 -35.65 5.73 0.53
C THR A 87 -36.08 4.42 1.19
N GLU A 88 -37.31 3.96 0.93
CA GLU A 88 -37.79 2.66 1.41
C GLU A 88 -36.92 1.46 0.96
N ARG A 89 -36.11 1.64 -0.09
CA ARG A 89 -35.16 0.63 -0.55
C ARG A 89 -33.94 0.51 0.36
N GLU A 90 -33.62 1.54 1.14
CA GLU A 90 -32.52 1.52 2.11
C GLU A 90 -32.70 0.37 3.12
N ASP A 91 -33.89 0.24 3.70
CA ASP A 91 -34.19 -0.78 4.71
C ASP A 91 -34.12 -2.20 4.13
N ALA A 92 -34.50 -2.37 2.87
CA ALA A 92 -34.37 -3.64 2.16
C ALA A 92 -32.90 -4.04 1.94
N TRP A 93 -32.02 -3.08 1.62
CA TRP A 93 -30.58 -3.32 1.50
C TRP A 93 -29.94 -3.59 2.87
N ARG A 94 -30.32 -2.83 3.91
CA ARG A 94 -29.85 -3.04 5.30
C ARG A 94 -30.25 -4.42 5.82
N ALA A 95 -31.46 -4.89 5.52
CA ALA A 95 -31.95 -6.20 5.94
C ALA A 95 -31.31 -7.37 5.19
N GLY A 96 -30.94 -7.19 3.91
CA GLY A 96 -30.36 -8.24 3.07
C GLY A 96 -28.83 -8.37 3.15
N SER A 97 -28.13 -7.30 3.52
CA SER A 97 -26.65 -7.28 3.62
C SER A 97 -26.11 -7.60 5.01
N MET A 98 -26.97 -8.00 5.96
CA MET A 98 -26.60 -8.40 7.33
C MET A 98 -26.23 -9.90 7.44
N HIS A 99 -25.94 -10.55 6.31
CA HIS A 99 -25.47 -11.93 6.24
C HIS A 99 -24.32 -12.06 5.24
N LEU A 100 -23.13 -11.77 5.73
CA LEU A 100 -21.94 -12.58 5.48
C LEU A 100 -21.46 -13.07 6.85
#